data_AF-A0AAE3IFC2-F1
#
_entry.id   AF-A0AAE3IFC2-F1
#
_cell.length_a   1.000
_cell.length_b   1.000
_cell.length_c   1.000
_cell.angle_alpha   90.00
_cell.angle_beta   90.00
_cell.angle_gamma   90.00
#
_symmetry.space_group_name_H-M   'P 1'
#
loop_
_entity.id
_entity.type
_entity.pdbx_description
1 polymer ?
#
loop_
_entity_poly.entity_id
_entity_poly.type
_entity_poly.pdbx_seq_one_letter_code
_entity_poly.pdbx_strand_id
1 'polypeptide(L)'
;MGETRHGSSIPSTILRDTREQRPWTFEGCAVETRDVTLSTGDYAVPTACTHDPESDTYHPRFAVERKSGDDFLTALTWERDRFCSELRRATEWPQPLAVVVETSWETLLQNRGCMAWRDIHPNQMVGTLSAWTRHYNVVFRFVESRRRAELCAFLLLIRHSLRRRREKI
;
A
#
# COMPACT_ATOMS: atom_id res chain seq x y z
N MET A 1 -3.00 -4.55 43.16
CA MET A 1 -3.94 -4.42 42.02
C MET A 1 -3.11 -4.28 40.76
N GLY A 2 -2.83 -5.38 40.07
CA GLY A 2 -2.10 -5.35 38.80
C GLY A 2 -3.08 -5.07 37.68
N GLU A 3 -3.05 -3.86 37.13
CA GLU A 3 -3.74 -3.56 35.88
C GLU A 3 -3.15 -4.45 34.79
N THR A 4 -3.91 -5.47 34.40
CA THR A 4 -3.65 -6.27 33.22
C THR A 4 -3.83 -5.32 32.03
N ARG A 5 -2.73 -4.74 31.55
CA ARG A 5 -2.71 -3.99 30.29
C ARG A 5 -3.17 -4.98 29.20
N HIS A 6 -4.45 -4.94 28.86
CA HIS A 6 -4.96 -5.55 27.64
C HIS A 6 -4.14 -4.94 26.50
N GLY A 7 -3.23 -5.74 25.93
CA GLY A 7 -2.37 -5.29 24.84
C GLY A 7 -3.23 -4.65 23.75
N SER A 8 -2.90 -3.41 23.40
CA SER A 8 -3.68 -2.59 22.46
C SER A 8 -4.12 -3.40 21.23
N SER A 9 -5.40 -3.27 20.86
CA SER A 9 -5.97 -3.93 19.68
C SER A 9 -5.38 -3.42 18.36
N ILE A 10 -4.76 -2.24 18.42
CA ILE A 10 -4.16 -1.52 17.30
C ILE A 10 -2.67 -1.90 17.24
N PRO A 11 -2.13 -2.30 16.09
CA PRO A 11 -0.68 -2.49 15.93
C PRO A 11 0.05 -1.23 16.38
N SER A 12 1.07 -1.39 17.22
CA SER A 12 1.93 -0.30 17.71
C SER A 12 3.06 0.04 16.73
N THR A 13 3.27 -0.78 15.70
CA THR A 13 4.40 -0.65 14.78
C THR A 13 3.94 -0.89 13.35
N ILE A 14 4.40 -0.02 12.44
CA ILE A 14 4.33 -0.17 10.99
C ILE A 14 5.74 -0.41 10.47
N LEU A 15 5.92 -1.47 9.71
CA LEU A 15 7.13 -1.73 8.95
C LEU A 15 7.10 -0.86 7.70
N ARG A 16 8.22 -0.21 7.40
CA ARG A 16 8.42 0.65 6.24
C ARG A 16 9.57 0.12 5.40
N ASP A 17 9.34 -0.07 4.10
CA ASP A 17 10.39 -0.51 3.19
C ASP A 17 11.49 0.55 3.05
N THR A 18 12.75 0.12 3.13
CA THR A 18 13.93 1.00 3.06
C THR A 18 14.13 1.65 1.70
N ARG A 19 13.51 1.15 0.62
CA ARG A 19 13.60 1.73 -0.72
C ARG A 19 12.64 2.89 -0.95
N GLU A 20 11.66 3.09 -0.07
CA GLU A 20 10.69 4.18 -0.19
C GLU A 20 11.34 5.54 0.07
N GLN A 21 11.55 6.32 -0.99
CA GLN A 21 12.31 7.57 -0.94
C GLN A 21 11.53 8.74 -0.35
N ARG A 22 10.19 8.71 -0.41
CA ARG A 22 9.32 9.79 0.08
C ARG A 22 8.29 9.23 1.04
N PRO A 23 8.75 8.71 2.20
CA PRO A 23 7.90 7.93 3.07
C PRO A 23 6.84 8.78 3.77
N TRP A 24 5.65 8.20 3.96
CA TRP A 24 4.73 8.60 5.01
C TRP A 24 5.38 8.47 6.38
N THR A 25 5.05 9.40 7.27
CA THR A 25 5.57 9.50 8.63
C THR A 25 4.60 8.92 9.66
N PHE A 26 3.33 8.78 9.29
CA PHE A 26 2.21 8.44 10.15
C PHE A 26 2.09 9.38 11.35
N GLU A 27 2.44 10.65 11.18
CA GLU A 27 2.39 11.65 12.24
C GLU A 27 0.96 11.80 12.80
N GLY A 28 0.84 11.79 14.13
CA GLY A 28 -0.45 11.82 14.83
C GLY A 28 -1.19 10.48 14.89
N CYS A 29 -0.65 9.41 14.30
CA CYS A 29 -1.12 8.05 14.52
C CYS A 29 -0.37 7.46 15.74
N ALA A 30 -1.05 6.68 16.58
CA ALA A 30 -0.46 6.04 17.77
C ALA A 30 0.40 4.81 17.40
N VAL A 31 1.37 4.99 16.49
CA VAL A 31 2.24 3.95 15.95
C VAL A 31 3.66 4.46 15.73
N GLU A 32 4.62 3.56 15.86
CA GLU A 32 6.01 3.79 15.48
C GLU A 32 6.28 3.19 14.09
N THR A 33 7.15 3.84 13.32
CA THR A 33 7.64 3.29 12.05
C THR A 33 9.00 2.62 12.26
N ARG A 34 9.18 1.44 11.68
CA ARG A 34 10.48 0.75 11.66
C ARG A 34 10.89 0.47 10.21
N ASP A 35 12.09 0.92 9.85
CA ASP A 35 12.67 0.67 8.53
C ASP A 35 13.19 -0.76 8.44
N VAL A 36 12.78 -1.46 7.39
CA VAL A 36 13.13 -2.86 7.09
C VAL A 36 13.16 -3.10 5.59
N THR A 37 13.70 -4.24 5.15
CA THR A 37 13.50 -4.71 3.78
C THR A 37 12.19 -5.48 3.69
N LEU A 38 11.26 -5.02 2.84
CA LEU A 38 10.06 -5.78 2.48
C LEU A 38 10.28 -6.46 1.12
N SER A 39 9.91 -7.73 1.00
CA SER A 39 9.99 -8.42 -0.30
C SER A 39 9.00 -7.86 -1.33
N THR A 40 7.91 -7.20 -0.88
CA THR A 40 6.88 -6.54 -1.71
C THR A 40 6.08 -5.53 -0.87
N GLY A 41 5.67 -4.41 -1.46
CA GLY A 41 4.95 -3.33 -0.78
C GLY A 41 5.88 -2.38 -0.03
N ASP A 42 5.35 -1.20 0.32
CA ASP A 42 6.10 -0.16 1.03
C ASP A 42 5.81 -0.14 2.53
N TYR A 43 4.61 -0.58 2.93
CA TYR A 43 4.18 -0.60 4.32
C TYR A 43 3.48 -1.90 4.68
N ALA A 44 3.86 -2.47 5.82
CA ALA A 44 3.22 -3.66 6.36
C ALA A 44 3.12 -3.58 7.89
N VAL A 45 2.40 -4.50 8.50
CA VAL A 45 2.42 -4.69 9.96
C VAL A 45 3.20 -5.97 10.27
N PRO A 46 4.00 -6.04 11.35
CA PRO A 46 4.80 -7.23 11.65
C PRO A 46 3.99 -8.52 11.71
N THR A 47 2.76 -8.45 12.25
CA THR A 47 1.85 -9.59 12.37
C THR A 47 1.29 -10.12 11.04
N ALA A 48 1.50 -9.39 9.95
CA ALA A 48 1.16 -9.79 8.58
C ALA A 48 2.37 -10.32 7.81
N CYS A 49 3.55 -10.38 8.41
CA CYS A 49 4.78 -10.81 7.76
C CYS A 49 5.33 -12.11 8.35
N THR A 50 6.03 -12.87 7.52
CA THR A 50 7.08 -13.80 7.97
C THR A 50 8.42 -13.07 7.86
N HIS A 51 9.34 -13.24 8.80
CA HIS A 51 10.70 -12.65 8.73
C HIS A 51 11.70 -13.75 8.40
N ASP A 52 12.50 -13.51 7.36
CA ASP A 52 13.67 -14.32 7.03
C ASP A 52 14.91 -13.69 7.70
N PRO A 53 15.48 -14.34 8.73
CA PRO A 53 16.63 -13.79 9.45
C PRO A 53 17.95 -13.87 8.67
N GLU A 54 18.06 -14.73 7.65
CA GLU A 54 19.29 -14.84 6.86
C GLU A 54 19.47 -13.64 5.93
N SER A 55 18.38 -13.23 5.27
CA SER A 55 18.36 -12.09 4.36
C SER A 55 17.90 -10.78 5.00
N ASP A 56 17.56 -10.81 6.30
CA ASP A 56 16.89 -9.75 7.05
C ASP A 56 15.70 -9.12 6.28
N THR A 57 14.90 -9.99 5.64
CA THR A 57 13.78 -9.58 4.78
C THR A 57 12.45 -10.02 5.37
N TYR A 58 11.50 -9.10 5.41
CA TYR A 58 10.12 -9.39 5.79
C TYR A 58 9.32 -9.74 4.52
N HIS A 59 8.54 -10.80 4.61
CA HIS A 59 7.67 -11.31 3.57
C HIS A 59 6.21 -11.10 3.95
N PRO A 60 5.57 -10.03 3.48
CA PRO A 60 4.19 -9.73 3.84
C PRO A 60 3.21 -10.72 3.21
N ARG A 61 2.06 -10.88 3.87
CA ARG A 61 0.84 -11.47 3.33
C ARG A 61 -0.27 -10.43 3.13
N PHE A 62 0.04 -9.18 3.48
CA PHE A 62 -0.72 -7.98 3.22
C PHE A 62 0.22 -6.79 3.38
N ALA A 63 0.17 -5.87 2.43
CA ALA A 63 0.94 -4.65 2.44
C ALA A 63 0.16 -3.53 1.76
N VAL A 64 0.58 -2.30 2.02
CA VAL A 64 0.22 -1.12 1.26
C VAL A 64 1.40 -0.73 0.38
N GLU A 65 1.11 -0.53 -0.91
CA GLU A 65 2.02 0.09 -1.88
C GLU A 65 1.62 1.56 -2.01
N ARG A 66 2.56 2.47 -1.76
CA ARG A 66 2.40 3.89 -1.99
C ARG A 66 2.73 4.20 -3.44
N LYS A 67 1.91 5.04 -4.07
CA LYS A 67 2.22 5.54 -5.41
C LYS A 67 1.83 7.00 -5.54
N SER A 68 2.73 7.84 -6.03
CA SER A 68 2.34 9.21 -6.39
C SER A 68 1.46 9.19 -7.65
N GLY A 69 0.76 10.30 -7.92
CA GLY A 69 0.02 10.45 -9.17
C GLY A 69 0.94 10.27 -10.40
N ASP A 70 2.12 10.88 -10.39
CA ASP A 70 3.10 10.76 -11.48
C ASP A 70 3.65 9.34 -11.63
N ASP A 71 4.01 8.67 -10.53
CA ASP A 71 4.52 7.30 -10.56
C ASP A 71 3.44 6.31 -11.03
N PHE A 72 2.17 6.59 -10.73
CA PHE A 72 1.04 5.80 -11.24
C PHE A 72 0.92 5.93 -12.75
N LEU A 73 0.98 7.15 -13.29
CA LEU A 73 0.92 7.38 -14.74
C LEU A 73 2.14 6.79 -15.47
N THR A 74 3.32 6.87 -14.87
CA THR A 74 4.53 6.21 -15.36
C THR A 74 4.37 4.68 -15.34
N ALA A 75 3.78 4.10 -14.29
CA ALA A 75 3.49 2.66 -14.21
C ALA A 75 2.43 2.19 -15.23
N LEU A 76 1.52 3.05 -15.68
CA LEU A 76 0.59 2.70 -16.75
C LEU A 76 1.27 2.57 -18.12
N THR A 77 2.40 3.26 -18.30
CA THR A 77 3.07 3.46 -19.58
C THR A 77 4.46 2.80 -19.59
N TRP A 78 5.48 3.55 -19.17
CA TRP A 78 6.89 3.17 -19.30
C TRP A 78 7.35 2.10 -18.32
N GLU A 79 6.86 2.12 -17.08
CA GLU A 79 7.28 1.19 -16.02
C GLU A 79 6.26 0.06 -15.78
N ARG A 80 5.44 -0.23 -16.78
CA ARG A 80 4.36 -1.22 -16.68
C ARG A 80 4.85 -2.59 -16.25
N ASP A 81 5.91 -3.10 -16.86
CA ASP A 81 6.42 -4.44 -16.56
C ASP A 81 7.04 -4.55 -15.17
N ARG A 82 7.70 -3.47 -14.72
CA ARG A 82 8.22 -3.36 -13.36
C ARG A 82 7.09 -3.44 -12.35
N PHE A 83 6.06 -2.60 -12.52
CA PHE A 83 4.92 -2.57 -11.62
C PHE A 83 4.12 -3.88 -11.65
N CYS A 84 3.91 -4.48 -12.82
CA CYS A 84 3.27 -5.80 -12.91
C CYS A 84 4.05 -6.89 -12.17
N SER A 85 5.38 -6.79 -12.09
CA SER A 85 6.22 -7.71 -11.33
C SER A 85 6.08 -7.52 -9.81
N GLU A 86 5.82 -6.29 -9.34
CA GLU A 86 5.41 -6.02 -7.96
C GLU A 86 4.04 -6.64 -7.66
N LEU A 87 3.05 -6.44 -8.54
CA LEU A 87 1.71 -7.03 -8.40
C LEU A 87 1.73 -8.57 -8.36
N ARG A 88 2.55 -9.20 -9.22
CA ARG A 88 2.68 -10.68 -9.28
C ARG A 88 3.13 -11.29 -7.96
N ARG A 89 3.96 -10.59 -7.18
CA ARG A 89 4.46 -11.09 -5.89
C ARG A 89 3.37 -11.19 -4.83
N ALA A 90 2.26 -10.47 -5.00
CA ALA A 90 1.12 -10.48 -4.10
C ALA A 90 -0.05 -11.39 -4.56
N THR A 91 0.04 -12.04 -5.73
CA THR A 91 -1.05 -12.84 -6.30
C THR A 91 -1.60 -13.89 -5.34
N GLU A 92 -0.71 -14.59 -4.62
CA GLU A 92 -1.07 -15.68 -3.69
C GLU A 92 -1.41 -15.19 -2.26
N TRP A 93 -1.47 -13.88 -2.04
CA TRP A 93 -1.75 -13.36 -0.71
C TRP A 93 -3.22 -13.58 -0.31
N PRO A 94 -3.52 -13.82 0.98
CA PRO A 94 -4.90 -13.95 1.46
C PRO A 94 -5.74 -12.68 1.31
N GLN A 95 -5.09 -11.52 1.17
CA GLN A 95 -5.73 -10.22 1.00
C GLN A 95 -5.01 -9.47 -0.13
N PRO A 96 -5.73 -8.66 -0.92
CA PRO A 96 -5.13 -7.96 -2.04
C PRO A 96 -4.08 -6.95 -1.57
N LEU A 97 -3.01 -6.79 -2.37
CA LEU A 97 -2.09 -5.67 -2.22
C LEU A 97 -2.88 -4.36 -2.38
N ALA A 98 -2.80 -3.48 -1.39
CA ALA A 98 -3.49 -2.21 -1.44
C ALA A 98 -2.58 -1.14 -2.04
N VAL A 99 -2.83 -0.76 -3.29
CA VAL A 99 -2.12 0.34 -3.96
C VAL A 99 -2.85 1.64 -3.67
N VAL A 100 -2.25 2.50 -2.86
CA VAL A 100 -2.79 3.80 -2.50
C VAL A 100 -2.09 4.86 -3.35
N VAL A 101 -2.87 5.47 -4.24
CA VAL A 101 -2.40 6.47 -5.20
C VAL A 101 -2.74 7.87 -4.68
N GLU A 102 -1.73 8.74 -4.57
CA GLU A 102 -1.85 10.13 -4.12
C GLU A 102 -2.40 11.05 -5.23
N THR A 103 -3.59 10.75 -5.73
CA THR A 103 -4.37 11.59 -6.65
C THR A 103 -5.85 11.18 -6.59
N SER A 104 -6.75 12.01 -7.13
CA SER A 104 -8.18 11.69 -7.23
C SER A 104 -8.57 11.32 -8.67
N TRP A 105 -9.66 10.56 -8.81
CA TRP A 105 -10.28 10.34 -10.12
C TRP A 105 -10.69 11.65 -10.78
N GLU A 106 -11.16 12.64 -10.01
CA GLU A 106 -11.50 13.95 -10.57
C GLU A 106 -10.29 14.61 -11.23
N THR A 107 -9.13 14.63 -10.56
CA THR A 107 -7.88 15.14 -11.12
C THR A 107 -7.49 14.38 -12.39
N LEU A 108 -7.60 13.04 -12.34
CA LEU A 108 -7.25 12.17 -13.47
C LEU A 108 -8.15 12.36 -14.69
N LEU A 109 -9.48 12.45 -14.49
CA LEU A 109 -10.47 12.50 -15.57
C LEU A 109 -10.60 13.91 -16.16
N GLN A 110 -10.30 14.96 -15.40
CA GLN A 110 -10.36 16.35 -15.87
C GLN A 110 -9.01 16.85 -16.42
N ASN A 111 -8.03 15.97 -16.60
CA ASN A 111 -6.69 16.30 -17.09
C ASN A 111 -5.99 17.40 -16.26
N ARG A 112 -6.13 17.37 -14.93
CA ARG A 112 -5.48 18.33 -14.01
C ARG A 112 -4.27 17.71 -13.32
N GLY A 113 -3.46 18.55 -12.66
CA GLY A 113 -2.33 18.09 -11.85
C GLY A 113 -1.34 17.24 -12.64
N CYS A 114 -1.03 16.03 -12.16
CA CYS A 114 -0.09 15.12 -12.82
C CYS A 114 -0.51 14.69 -14.25
N MET A 115 -1.79 14.83 -14.62
CA MET A 115 -2.28 14.54 -15.97
C MET A 115 -2.06 15.69 -16.97
N ALA A 116 -1.85 16.93 -16.52
CA ALA A 116 -1.87 18.12 -17.39
C ALA A 116 -0.82 18.07 -18.52
N TRP A 117 0.23 17.27 -18.35
CA TRP A 117 1.36 17.16 -19.27
C TRP A 117 1.50 15.75 -19.87
N ARG A 118 0.49 14.88 -19.69
CA ARG A 118 0.55 13.47 -20.08
C ARG A 118 -0.41 13.20 -21.23
N ASP A 119 0.09 12.51 -22.24
CA ASP A 119 -0.73 12.01 -23.34
C ASP A 119 -1.31 10.62 -23.00
N ILE A 120 -2.19 10.60 -21.99
CA ILE A 120 -2.87 9.38 -21.54
C ILE A 120 -4.36 9.63 -21.56
N HIS A 121 -5.10 8.89 -22.38
CA HIS A 121 -6.55 9.01 -22.43
C HIS A 121 -7.19 8.34 -21.19
N PRO A 122 -8.20 8.94 -20.53
CA PRO A 122 -8.89 8.34 -19.38
C PRO A 122 -9.31 6.88 -19.53
N ASN A 123 -9.83 6.51 -20.70
CA ASN A 123 -10.21 5.12 -21.00
C ASN A 123 -9.03 4.13 -20.94
N GLN A 124 -7.79 4.56 -21.24
CA GLN A 124 -6.61 3.70 -21.12
C GLN A 124 -6.29 3.40 -19.65
N MET A 125 -6.48 4.39 -18.76
CA MET A 125 -6.32 4.21 -17.32
C MET A 125 -7.35 3.22 -16.77
N VAL A 126 -8.63 3.46 -17.10
CA VAL A 126 -9.74 2.60 -16.66
C VAL A 126 -9.57 1.16 -17.18
N GLY A 127 -9.22 1.00 -18.46
CA GLY A 127 -8.97 -0.31 -19.06
C GLY A 127 -7.79 -1.04 -18.41
N THR A 128 -6.68 -0.34 -18.15
CA THR A 128 -5.53 -0.94 -17.47
C THR A 128 -5.85 -1.35 -16.03
N LEU A 129 -6.51 -0.49 -15.26
CA LEU A 129 -6.91 -0.82 -13.89
C LEU A 129 -7.87 -2.00 -13.85
N SER A 130 -8.80 -2.07 -14.80
CA SER A 130 -9.73 -3.20 -14.94
C SER A 130 -8.98 -4.50 -15.25
N ALA A 131 -7.97 -4.44 -16.12
CA ALA A 131 -7.11 -5.58 -16.40
C ALA A 131 -6.30 -5.99 -15.15
N TRP A 132 -5.64 -5.06 -14.48
CA TRP A 132 -4.83 -5.37 -13.30
C TRP A 132 -5.65 -5.94 -12.15
N THR A 133 -6.81 -5.37 -11.84
CA THR A 133 -7.69 -5.87 -10.78
C THR A 133 -8.34 -7.23 -11.12
N ARG A 134 -8.42 -7.58 -12.40
CA ARG A 134 -8.88 -8.90 -12.85
C ARG A 134 -7.77 -9.95 -12.80
N HIS A 135 -6.53 -9.58 -13.13
CA HIS A 135 -5.41 -10.51 -13.30
C HIS A 135 -4.51 -10.65 -12.07
N TYR A 136 -4.51 -9.67 -11.18
CA TYR A 136 -3.69 -9.65 -9.97
C TYR A 136 -4.54 -9.49 -8.74
N ASN A 137 -4.05 -10.00 -7.62
CA ASN A 137 -4.67 -9.82 -6.31
C ASN A 137 -4.34 -8.42 -5.75
N VAL A 138 -4.96 -7.40 -6.34
CA VAL A 138 -4.66 -5.99 -6.08
C VAL A 138 -5.94 -5.18 -5.94
N VAL A 139 -5.88 -4.14 -5.12
CA VAL A 139 -6.93 -3.14 -5.03
C VAL A 139 -6.33 -1.73 -5.06
N PHE A 140 -6.95 -0.83 -5.84
CA PHE A 140 -6.52 0.55 -5.94
C PHE A 140 -7.37 1.48 -5.06
N ARG A 141 -6.72 2.46 -4.45
CA ARG A 141 -7.34 3.54 -3.67
C ARG A 141 -6.77 4.87 -4.14
N PHE A 142 -7.58 5.66 -4.82
CA PHE A 142 -7.24 7.00 -5.26
C PHE A 142 -7.63 8.00 -4.18
N VAL A 143 -6.65 8.71 -3.62
CA VAL A 143 -6.85 9.63 -2.52
C VAL A 143 -6.24 10.99 -2.84
N GLU A 144 -7.07 12.03 -2.73
CA GLU A 144 -6.83 13.40 -3.21
C GLU A 144 -5.57 14.10 -2.68
N SER A 145 -5.01 13.66 -1.55
CA SER A 145 -3.82 14.28 -0.97
C SER A 145 -2.94 13.26 -0.26
N ARG A 146 -1.64 13.56 -0.18
CA ARG A 146 -0.64 12.76 0.54
C ARG A 146 -1.07 12.44 1.98
N ARG A 147 -1.51 13.44 2.74
CA ARG A 147 -1.96 13.25 4.14
C ARG A 147 -3.17 12.32 4.25
N ARG A 148 -4.11 12.42 3.30
CA ARG A 148 -5.28 11.52 3.30
C ARG A 148 -4.93 10.12 2.81
N ALA A 149 -3.98 10.00 1.89
CA ALA A 149 -3.45 8.73 1.43
C ALA A 149 -2.74 7.99 2.56
N GLU A 150 -1.92 8.69 3.34
CA GLU A 150 -1.29 8.19 4.57
C GLU A 150 -2.32 7.69 5.58
N LEU A 151 -3.37 8.47 5.85
CA LEU A 151 -4.46 8.05 6.74
C LEU A 151 -5.21 6.83 6.18
N CYS A 152 -5.43 6.77 4.86
CA CYS A 152 -6.04 5.62 4.21
C CYS A 152 -5.18 4.36 4.39
N ALA A 153 -3.88 4.46 4.15
CA ALA A 153 -2.92 3.39 4.34
C ALA A 153 -2.90 2.90 5.80
N PHE A 154 -2.87 3.84 6.75
CA PHE A 154 -2.97 3.54 8.18
C PHE A 154 -4.21 2.71 8.48
N LEU A 155 -5.40 3.19 8.10
CA LEU A 155 -6.67 2.51 8.36
C LEU A 155 -6.74 1.11 7.71
N LEU A 156 -6.15 0.94 6.52
CA LEU A 156 -6.07 -0.36 5.85
C LEU A 156 -5.20 -1.35 6.64
N LEU A 157 -4.04 -0.91 7.13
CA LEU A 157 -3.14 -1.71 7.97
C LEU A 157 -3.82 -2.10 9.29
N ILE A 158 -4.48 -1.15 9.98
CA ILE A 158 -5.21 -1.43 11.22
C ILE A 158 -6.36 -2.42 10.97
N ARG A 159 -7.17 -2.18 9.94
CA ARG A 159 -8.29 -3.06 9.57
C ARG A 159 -7.81 -4.48 9.31
N HIS A 160 -6.69 -4.66 8.62
CA HIS A 160 -6.11 -5.98 8.38
C HIS A 160 -5.74 -6.67 9.69
N SER A 161 -5.03 -5.98 10.60
CA SER A 161 -4.66 -6.51 11.91
C SER A 161 -5.86 -6.94 12.74
N LEU A 162 -6.96 -6.17 12.72
CA LEU A 162 -8.17 -6.48 13.47
C LEU A 162 -8.92 -7.70 12.90
N ARG A 163 -8.99 -7.86 11.57
CA ARG A 163 -9.64 -9.02 10.93
C ARG A 163 -8.91 -10.33 11.23
N ARG A 164 -7.59 -10.33 11.10
CA ARG A 164 -6.73 -11.51 11.37
C ARG A 164 -6.88 -12.05 12.78
N ARG A 165 -7.22 -11.21 13.76
CA ARG A 165 -7.48 -11.65 15.14
C ARG A 165 -8.82 -12.38 15.26
N ARG A 166 -9.87 -11.91 14.57
CA ARG A 166 -11.20 -12.56 14.58
C ARG A 166 -11.19 -13.94 13.93
N GLU A 167 -10.31 -14.16 12.96
CA GLU A 167 -10.15 -15.46 12.28
C GLU A 167 -9.35 -16.48 13.09
N LYS A 168 -8.71 -16.06 14.20
CA LYS A 168 -7.93 -16.92 15.10
C LYS A 168 -8.66 -17.31 16.40
N ILE A 169 -9.87 -16.78 16.61
CA ILE A 169 -10.78 -17.12 17.72
C ILE A 169 -11.80 -18.11 17.16
#